data_AF-A0A091HYQ3-F1
#
_entry.id   AF-A0A091HYQ3-F1
#
_cell.length_a   1.000
_cell.length_b   1.000
_cell.length_c   1.000
_cell.angle_alpha   90.00
_cell.angle_beta   90.00
_cell.angle_gamma   90.00
#
_symmetry.space_group_name_H-M   'P 1'
#
loop_
_entity.id
_entity.type
_entity.pdbx_description
1 polymer ?
#
loop_
_entity_poly.entity_id
_entity_poly.type
_entity_poly.pdbx_seq_one_letter_code
_entity_poly.pdbx_strand_id
1 'polypeptide(L)'
;LNRIKASGLKLQFCTNETQETREKFVKKLQGMGFDISVAEVTAPAPAACRILKERGLRPHLLVHDGLVPEFAEIDKANPNCVVIGDAAEKFTYANLNEAFRVLIGLEKPVLISLGSGRYYKETDGLKLDVGAYMKALEYACDVQAEVVGKPAKKFFESALAELGVPAQQ
;
A
#
# COMPACT_ATOMS: atom_id res chain seq x y z
N LEU A 1 24.07 -9.05 -2.33
CA LEU A 1 23.04 -9.70 -1.48
C LEU A 1 23.61 -10.84 -0.63
N ASN A 2 24.21 -11.87 -1.25
CA ASN A 2 24.75 -13.04 -0.54
C ASN A 2 25.74 -12.68 0.58
N ARG A 3 26.60 -11.68 0.38
CA ARG A 3 27.52 -11.17 1.42
C ARG A 3 26.78 -10.60 2.65
N ILE A 4 25.64 -9.94 2.47
CA ILE A 4 24.84 -9.39 3.57
C ILE A 4 24.13 -10.52 4.30
N LYS A 5 23.50 -11.45 3.56
CA LYS A 5 22.86 -12.64 4.16
C LYS A 5 23.86 -13.50 4.95
N ALA A 6 25.10 -13.61 4.49
CA ALA A 6 26.18 -14.33 5.18
C ALA A 6 26.77 -13.58 6.39
N SER A 7 26.41 -12.31 6.62
CA SER A 7 27.02 -11.48 7.68
C SER A 7 26.36 -11.62 9.06
N GLY A 8 25.29 -12.42 9.18
CA GLY A 8 24.51 -12.55 10.42
C GLY A 8 23.56 -11.37 10.70
N LEU A 9 23.54 -10.36 9.84
CA LEU A 9 22.59 -9.25 9.92
C LEU A 9 21.18 -9.70 9.51
N LYS A 10 20.17 -9.20 10.23
CA LYS A 10 18.78 -9.29 9.78
C LYS A 10 18.57 -8.37 8.58
N LEU A 11 17.87 -8.86 7.57
CA LEU A 11 17.64 -8.15 6.31
C LEU A 11 16.15 -8.11 5.99
N GLN A 12 15.64 -6.91 5.72
CA GLN A 12 14.28 -6.70 5.22
C GLN A 12 14.31 -5.82 3.97
N PHE A 13 13.61 -6.24 2.93
CA PHE A 13 13.42 -5.48 1.71
C PHE A 13 12.13 -4.69 1.81
N CYS A 14 12.26 -3.38 1.77
CA CYS A 14 11.10 -2.50 1.79
C CYS A 14 10.76 -2.07 0.36
N THR A 15 9.49 -2.18 -0.04
CA THR A 15 9.00 -1.71 -1.35
C THR A 15 7.82 -0.74 -1.21
N ASN A 16 7.61 0.10 -2.22
CA ASN A 16 6.40 0.92 -2.39
C ASN A 16 5.47 0.31 -3.45
N GLU A 17 5.67 -0.97 -3.80
CA GLU A 17 4.82 -1.69 -4.75
C GLU A 17 3.36 -1.68 -4.30
N THR A 18 2.47 -1.17 -5.16
CA THR A 18 1.03 -1.07 -4.91
C THR A 18 0.18 -1.50 -6.11
N GLN A 19 0.81 -2.09 -7.14
CA GLN A 19 0.11 -2.65 -8.28
C GLN A 19 0.05 -4.18 -8.25
N GLU A 20 0.97 -4.84 -7.54
CA GLU A 20 1.09 -6.31 -7.51
C GLU A 20 1.30 -6.87 -6.10
N THR A 21 0.88 -8.12 -5.88
CA THR A 21 1.18 -8.88 -4.65
C THR A 21 2.67 -9.01 -4.36
N ARG A 22 3.04 -9.16 -3.09
CA ARG A 22 4.41 -9.48 -2.65
C ARG A 22 4.92 -10.78 -3.28
N GLU A 23 4.06 -11.79 -3.46
CA GLU A 23 4.43 -13.06 -4.10
C GLU A 23 4.92 -12.84 -5.53
N LYS A 24 4.19 -12.04 -6.32
CA LYS A 24 4.60 -11.72 -7.69
C LYS A 24 5.84 -10.84 -7.73
N PHE A 25 5.95 -9.85 -6.84
CA PHE A 25 7.14 -9.01 -6.71
C PHE A 25 8.39 -9.86 -6.41
N VAL A 26 8.29 -10.78 -5.45
CA VAL A 26 9.38 -11.72 -5.09
C VAL A 26 9.72 -12.63 -6.26
N LYS A 27 8.73 -13.23 -6.93
CA LYS A 27 8.97 -14.08 -8.12
C LYS A 27 9.70 -13.33 -9.23
N LYS A 28 9.36 -12.05 -9.45
CA LYS A 28 10.05 -11.20 -10.42
C LYS A 28 11.52 -11.00 -10.06
N LEU A 29 11.83 -10.70 -8.79
CA LEU A 29 13.21 -10.55 -8.32
C LEU A 29 13.98 -11.87 -8.36
N GLN A 30 13.35 -12.99 -8.01
CA GLN A 30 13.94 -14.31 -8.15
C GLN A 30 14.29 -14.63 -9.61
N GLY A 31 13.43 -14.26 -10.56
CA GLY A 31 13.71 -14.37 -12.00
C GLY A 31 14.90 -13.52 -12.47
N MET A 32 15.28 -12.48 -11.71
CA MET A 32 16.47 -11.66 -11.96
C MET A 32 17.72 -12.19 -11.21
N GLY A 33 17.62 -13.33 -10.51
CA GLY A 33 18.72 -13.95 -9.78
C GLY A 33 18.89 -13.48 -8.34
N PHE A 34 17.92 -12.77 -7.77
CA PHE A 34 17.94 -12.41 -6.34
C PHE A 34 17.40 -13.56 -5.47
N ASP A 35 18.19 -13.99 -4.50
CA ASP A 35 17.73 -14.87 -3.43
C ASP A 35 16.93 -14.05 -2.40
N ILE A 36 15.61 -14.00 -2.57
CA ILE A 36 14.67 -13.26 -1.72
C ILE A 36 13.39 -14.08 -1.52
N SER A 37 12.78 -13.97 -0.34
CA SER A 37 11.52 -14.60 0.03
C SER A 37 10.45 -13.56 0.39
N VAL A 38 9.17 -13.97 0.39
CA VAL A 38 8.03 -13.11 0.72
C VAL A 38 8.10 -12.58 2.15
N ALA A 39 8.60 -13.38 3.09
CA ALA A 39 8.76 -13.00 4.48
C ALA A 39 9.78 -11.86 4.67
N GLU A 40 10.76 -11.75 3.78
CA GLU A 40 11.76 -10.68 3.78
C GLU A 40 11.26 -9.39 3.11
N VAL A 41 10.00 -9.34 2.62
CA VAL A 41 9.45 -8.16 1.93
C VAL A 41 8.36 -7.47 2.75
N THR A 42 8.63 -6.21 3.10
CA THR A 42 7.65 -5.28 3.65
C THR A 42 7.10 -4.39 2.53
N ALA A 43 5.78 -4.37 2.39
CA ALA A 43 5.05 -3.58 1.39
C ALA A 43 3.84 -2.86 2.03
N PRO A 44 3.27 -1.82 1.39
CA PRO A 44 2.19 -1.04 1.99
C PRO A 44 0.88 -1.82 2.18
N ALA A 45 0.53 -2.73 1.27
CA ALA A 45 -0.75 -3.46 1.32
C ALA A 45 -0.90 -4.37 2.55
N PRO A 46 0.09 -5.19 2.94
CA PRO A 46 0.05 -5.93 4.21
C PRO A 46 -0.12 -5.04 5.45
N ALA A 47 0.56 -3.90 5.47
CA ALA A 47 0.46 -2.94 6.58
C ALA A 47 -0.96 -2.32 6.64
N ALA A 48 -1.56 -2.00 5.49
CA ALA A 48 -2.95 -1.57 5.43
C ALA A 48 -3.90 -2.68 5.90
N CYS A 49 -3.69 -3.94 5.50
CA CYS A 49 -4.47 -5.08 5.99
C CYS A 49 -4.42 -5.23 7.51
N ARG A 50 -3.26 -5.02 8.13
CA ARG A 50 -3.12 -5.01 9.60
C ARG A 50 -3.99 -3.92 10.22
N ILE A 51 -3.90 -2.68 9.72
CA ILE A 51 -4.71 -1.55 10.21
C ILE A 51 -6.21 -1.86 10.08
N LEU A 52 -6.63 -2.42 8.94
CA LEU A 52 -8.02 -2.77 8.69
C LEU A 52 -8.53 -3.81 9.70
N LYS A 53 -7.74 -4.86 9.96
CA LYS A 53 -8.08 -5.90 10.94
C LYS A 53 -8.13 -5.36 12.37
N GLU A 54 -7.10 -4.61 12.79
CA GLU A 54 -7.02 -4.04 14.14
C GLU A 54 -8.16 -3.08 14.47
N ARG A 55 -8.64 -2.34 13.46
CA ARG A 55 -9.71 -1.35 13.62
C ARG A 55 -11.10 -1.85 13.19
N GLY A 56 -11.23 -3.10 12.75
CA GLY A 56 -12.49 -3.66 12.25
C GLY A 56 -13.05 -2.91 11.03
N LEU A 57 -12.17 -2.40 10.16
CA LEU A 57 -12.55 -1.64 8.96
C LEU A 57 -12.77 -2.57 7.77
N ARG A 58 -13.74 -2.21 6.94
CA ARG A 58 -14.13 -2.89 5.70
C ARG A 58 -13.96 -1.91 4.54
N PRO A 59 -12.97 -2.08 3.66
CA PRO A 59 -12.62 -1.07 2.69
C PRO A 59 -13.44 -1.19 1.40
N HIS A 60 -13.78 -0.04 0.84
CA HIS A 60 -13.90 0.10 -0.61
C HIS A 60 -12.47 0.23 -1.17
N LEU A 61 -12.10 -0.65 -2.10
CA LEU A 61 -10.77 -0.71 -2.68
C LEU A 61 -10.71 0.07 -3.99
N LEU A 62 -9.88 1.11 -4.04
CA LEU A 62 -9.44 1.77 -5.27
C LEU A 62 -7.95 1.49 -5.49
N VAL A 63 -7.66 0.30 -5.99
CA VAL A 63 -6.30 -0.23 -6.20
C VAL A 63 -6.21 -0.96 -7.54
N HIS A 64 -5.00 -1.27 -8.00
CA HIS A 64 -4.78 -2.11 -9.18
C HIS A 64 -5.29 -3.55 -8.96
N ASP A 65 -5.76 -4.21 -10.02
CA ASP A 65 -6.27 -5.59 -9.94
C ASP A 65 -5.22 -6.59 -9.46
N GLY A 66 -3.96 -6.38 -9.84
CA GLY A 66 -2.84 -7.21 -9.40
C GLY A 66 -2.61 -7.16 -7.88
N LEU A 67 -3.09 -6.13 -7.19
CA LEU A 67 -2.96 -5.97 -5.74
C LEU A 67 -4.16 -6.53 -4.97
N VAL A 68 -5.34 -6.64 -5.58
CA VAL A 68 -6.57 -7.13 -4.92
C VAL A 68 -6.37 -8.43 -4.12
N PRO A 69 -5.59 -9.43 -4.58
CA PRO A 69 -5.36 -10.65 -3.81
C PRO A 69 -4.70 -10.45 -2.43
N GLU A 70 -3.91 -9.38 -2.21
CA GLU A 70 -3.37 -9.05 -0.87
C GLU A 70 -4.47 -8.80 0.16
N PHE A 71 -5.65 -8.38 -0.30
CA PHE A 71 -6.79 -8.07 0.55
C PHE A 71 -7.80 -9.22 0.63
N ALA A 72 -7.50 -10.42 0.14
CA ALA A 72 -8.48 -11.53 0.05
C ALA A 72 -9.17 -11.83 1.39
N GLU A 73 -8.42 -11.78 2.49
CA GLU A 73 -8.89 -12.06 3.86
C GLU A 73 -9.59 -10.88 4.56
N ILE A 74 -9.81 -9.77 3.84
CA ILE A 74 -10.45 -8.56 4.39
C ILE A 74 -11.90 -8.51 3.92
N ASP A 75 -12.84 -8.41 4.87
CA ASP A 75 -14.25 -8.17 4.56
C ASP A 75 -14.43 -6.80 3.87
N LYS A 76 -15.22 -6.77 2.79
CA LYS A 76 -15.49 -5.58 1.96
C LYS A 76 -16.97 -5.26 1.89
N ALA A 77 -17.83 -6.06 2.54
CA ALA A 77 -19.25 -5.79 2.57
C ALA A 77 -19.53 -4.53 3.38
N ASN A 78 -20.50 -3.72 2.94
CA ASN A 78 -20.89 -2.47 3.61
C ASN A 78 -19.66 -1.61 4.02
N PRO A 79 -18.92 -1.06 3.04
CA PRO A 79 -17.68 -0.35 3.30
C PRO A 79 -17.81 0.78 4.32
N ASN A 80 -16.84 0.90 5.22
CA ASN A 80 -16.73 1.97 6.21
C ASN A 80 -15.39 2.71 6.14
N CYS A 81 -14.59 2.46 5.12
CA CYS A 81 -13.40 3.22 4.78
C CYS A 81 -13.08 3.07 3.28
N VAL A 82 -12.15 3.89 2.79
CA VAL A 82 -11.55 3.71 1.46
C VAL A 82 -10.06 3.40 1.61
N VAL A 83 -9.58 2.42 0.85
CA VAL A 83 -8.14 2.20 0.63
C VAL A 83 -7.83 2.57 -0.81
N ILE A 84 -6.90 3.52 -0.99
CA ILE A 84 -6.43 3.96 -2.30
C ILE A 84 -4.96 3.58 -2.49
N GLY A 85 -4.65 2.95 -3.59
CA GLY A 85 -3.29 2.62 -4.05
C GLY A 85 -3.14 3.04 -5.49
N ASP A 86 -1.95 2.87 -6.08
CA ASP A 86 -1.80 3.13 -7.51
C ASP A 86 -2.70 2.18 -8.30
N ALA A 87 -3.80 2.72 -8.83
CA ALA A 87 -4.82 1.99 -9.55
C ALA A 87 -4.65 2.11 -11.07
N ALA A 88 -3.62 2.84 -11.54
CA ALA A 88 -3.32 3.10 -12.94
C ALA A 88 -4.59 3.51 -13.73
N GLU A 89 -4.93 2.76 -14.78
CA GLU A 89 -6.11 2.99 -15.63
C GLU A 89 -7.46 2.97 -14.88
N LYS A 90 -7.50 2.46 -13.64
CA LYS A 90 -8.70 2.52 -12.79
C LYS A 90 -8.91 3.85 -12.11
N PHE A 91 -8.00 4.81 -12.22
CA PHE A 91 -8.25 6.19 -11.78
C PHE A 91 -9.18 6.95 -12.74
N THR A 92 -10.38 6.38 -12.93
CA THR A 92 -11.44 6.96 -13.74
C THR A 92 -12.32 7.87 -12.89
N TYR A 93 -13.02 8.79 -13.54
CA TYR A 93 -14.03 9.62 -12.89
C TYR A 93 -15.09 8.78 -12.16
N ALA A 94 -15.51 7.66 -12.76
CA ALA A 94 -16.49 6.76 -12.16
C ALA A 94 -15.96 6.15 -10.84
N ASN A 95 -14.77 5.55 -10.87
CA ASN A 95 -14.20 4.89 -9.70
C ASN A 95 -13.86 5.86 -8.56
N LEU A 96 -13.37 7.06 -8.89
CA LEU A 96 -13.16 8.12 -7.91
C LEU A 96 -14.48 8.57 -7.26
N ASN A 97 -15.56 8.67 -8.03
CA ASN A 97 -16.87 9.01 -7.47
C ASN A 97 -17.43 7.90 -6.57
N GLU A 98 -17.18 6.63 -6.86
CA GLU A 98 -17.57 5.54 -5.95
C GLU A 98 -16.82 5.65 -4.61
N ALA A 99 -15.50 5.85 -4.65
CA ALA A 99 -14.71 6.08 -3.44
C ALA A 99 -15.16 7.34 -2.67
N PHE A 100 -15.43 8.44 -3.39
CA PHE A 100 -15.96 9.69 -2.82
C PHE A 100 -17.31 9.47 -2.14
N ARG A 101 -18.27 8.78 -2.78
CA ARG A 101 -19.60 8.49 -2.22
C ARG A 101 -19.52 7.67 -0.94
N VAL A 102 -18.59 6.71 -0.89
CA VAL A 102 -18.31 5.96 0.35
C VAL A 102 -17.83 6.91 1.43
N LEU A 103 -16.83 7.75 1.17
CA LEU A 103 -16.27 8.66 2.18
C LEU A 103 -17.29 9.68 2.66
N ILE A 104 -17.94 10.42 1.76
CA ILE A 104 -18.85 11.52 2.11
C ILE A 104 -20.11 11.04 2.83
N GLY A 105 -20.50 9.77 2.66
CA GLY A 105 -21.64 9.16 3.33
C GLY A 105 -21.36 8.66 4.76
N LEU A 106 -20.10 8.67 5.20
CA LEU A 106 -19.71 8.20 6.53
C LEU A 106 -19.69 9.35 7.53
N GLU A 107 -20.19 9.09 8.75
CA GLU A 107 -20.07 10.04 9.87
C GLU A 107 -18.60 10.28 10.26
N LYS A 108 -17.77 9.24 10.14
CA LYS A 108 -16.33 9.26 10.44
C LYS A 108 -15.56 8.67 9.26
N PRO A 109 -15.34 9.44 8.19
CA PRO A 109 -14.66 8.95 7.01
C PRO A 109 -13.21 8.58 7.31
N VAL A 110 -12.79 7.41 6.84
CA VAL A 110 -11.41 6.93 6.94
C VAL A 110 -10.89 6.70 5.54
N LEU A 111 -9.87 7.47 5.17
CA LEU A 111 -9.12 7.32 3.91
C LEU A 111 -7.72 6.81 4.24
N ILE A 112 -7.38 5.62 3.72
CA ILE A 112 -6.06 5.01 3.86
C ILE A 112 -5.40 5.04 2.49
N SER A 113 -4.20 5.61 2.38
CA SER A 113 -3.43 5.62 1.14
C SER A 113 -2.20 4.72 1.25
N LEU A 114 -1.99 3.87 0.24
CA LEU A 114 -0.83 2.99 0.17
C LEU A 114 0.46 3.73 -0.22
N GLY A 115 0.34 4.97 -0.70
CA GLY A 115 1.46 5.83 -1.07
C GLY A 115 1.08 7.31 -1.07
N SER A 116 2.07 8.17 -1.29
CA SER A 116 1.86 9.62 -1.40
C SER A 116 2.73 10.25 -2.49
N GLY A 117 3.20 9.44 -3.44
CA GLY A 117 4.01 9.93 -4.55
C GLY A 117 3.17 10.86 -5.43
N ARG A 118 3.83 11.86 -6.01
CA ARG A 118 3.17 12.84 -6.89
C ARG A 118 3.07 12.31 -8.32
N TYR A 119 4.15 11.69 -8.76
CA TYR A 119 4.33 11.11 -10.08
C TYR A 119 5.52 10.15 -10.03
N TYR A 120 5.62 9.28 -11.04
CA TYR A 120 6.75 8.39 -11.26
C TYR A 120 7.15 8.40 -12.74
N LYS A 121 8.32 7.85 -13.08
CA LYS A 121 8.85 7.83 -14.45
C LYS A 121 8.75 6.43 -15.03
N GLU A 122 8.13 6.32 -16.20
CA GLU A 122 8.14 5.13 -17.06
C GLU A 122 8.91 5.40 -18.36
N THR A 123 8.92 4.39 -19.26
CA THR A 123 9.62 4.44 -20.55
C THR A 123 9.04 5.50 -21.50
N ASP A 124 7.75 5.80 -21.38
CA ASP A 124 6.98 6.74 -22.21
C ASP A 124 6.85 8.15 -21.60
N GLY A 125 7.22 8.34 -20.33
CA GLY A 125 7.20 9.66 -19.70
C GLY A 125 6.93 9.65 -18.21
N LEU A 126 6.57 10.82 -17.68
CA LEU A 126 6.08 10.97 -16.30
C LEU A 126 4.61 10.59 -16.23
N LYS A 127 4.25 9.77 -15.24
CA LYS A 127 2.88 9.35 -14.94
C LYS A 127 2.46 9.85 -13.58
N LEU A 128 1.20 10.24 -13.43
CA LEU A 128 0.63 10.59 -12.13
C LEU A 128 0.65 9.37 -11.22
N ASP A 129 0.91 9.62 -9.95
CA ASP A 129 0.91 8.60 -8.90
C ASP A 129 -0.30 8.81 -7.98
N VAL A 130 -0.56 7.86 -7.09
CA VAL A 130 -1.70 7.82 -6.17
C VAL A 130 -1.90 9.11 -5.38
N GLY A 131 -0.83 9.86 -5.07
CA GLY A 131 -0.91 11.08 -4.28
C GLY A 131 -1.79 12.17 -4.91
N ALA A 132 -1.85 12.26 -6.25
CA ALA A 132 -2.73 13.21 -6.93
C ALA A 132 -4.22 12.89 -6.68
N TYR A 133 -4.57 11.61 -6.79
CA TYR A 133 -5.93 11.11 -6.62
C TYR A 133 -6.36 11.06 -5.14
N MET A 134 -5.43 10.69 -4.26
CA MET A 134 -5.59 10.79 -2.80
C MET A 134 -5.94 12.23 -2.40
N LYS A 135 -5.17 13.22 -2.90
CA LYS A 135 -5.42 14.64 -2.60
C LYS A 135 -6.77 15.12 -3.12
N ALA A 136 -7.24 14.60 -4.25
CA ALA A 136 -8.58 14.90 -4.75
C ALA A 136 -9.69 14.42 -3.80
N LEU A 137 -9.57 13.20 -3.26
CA LEU A 137 -10.53 12.68 -2.28
C LEU A 137 -10.44 13.40 -0.93
N GLU A 138 -9.23 13.69 -0.45
CA GLU A 138 -9.01 14.49 0.75
C GLU A 138 -9.70 15.85 0.64
N TYR A 139 -9.51 16.54 -0.49
CA TYR A 139 -10.12 17.83 -0.75
C TYR A 139 -11.66 17.75 -0.82
N ALA A 140 -12.19 16.76 -1.53
CA ALA A 140 -13.63 16.62 -1.74
C ALA A 140 -14.40 16.23 -0.46
N CYS A 141 -13.75 15.53 0.48
CA CYS A 141 -14.40 15.03 1.70
C CYS A 141 -13.99 15.78 2.97
N ASP A 142 -13.10 16.77 2.88
CA ASP A 142 -12.47 17.44 4.03
C ASP A 142 -11.85 16.44 5.03
N VAL A 143 -11.06 15.51 4.50
CA VAL A 143 -10.36 14.47 5.29
C VAL A 143 -8.86 14.49 5.05
N GLN A 144 -8.10 13.94 6.00
CA GLN A 144 -6.67 13.66 5.82
C GLN A 144 -6.46 12.16 5.68
N ALA A 145 -5.72 11.74 4.66
CA ALA A 145 -5.41 10.35 4.41
C ALA A 145 -4.35 9.82 5.40
N GLU A 146 -4.56 8.62 5.94
CA GLU A 146 -3.50 7.88 6.63
C GLU A 146 -2.62 7.18 5.58
N VAL A 147 -1.39 7.67 5.40
CA VAL A 147 -0.43 7.10 4.45
C VAL A 147 0.33 5.94 5.10
N VAL A 148 0.26 4.75 4.48
CA VAL A 148 0.80 3.49 5.04
C VAL A 148 2.10 3.06 4.34
N GLY A 149 2.52 3.73 3.27
CA GLY A 149 3.80 3.49 2.58
C GLY A 149 4.94 4.39 3.07
N LYS A 150 6.15 4.20 2.49
CA LYS A 150 7.27 5.13 2.73
C LYS A 150 6.89 6.55 2.26
N PRO A 151 7.32 7.62 2.96
CA PRO A 151 8.28 7.64 4.07
C PRO A 151 7.64 7.60 5.47
N ALA A 152 6.40 7.13 5.62
CA ALA A 152 5.71 7.15 6.91
C ALA A 152 6.46 6.36 8.00
N LYS A 153 6.61 6.93 9.19
CA LYS A 153 7.29 6.28 10.33
C LYS A 153 6.72 4.90 10.64
N LYS A 154 5.38 4.77 10.61
CA LYS A 154 4.66 3.51 10.86
C LYS A 154 5.06 2.38 9.91
N PHE A 155 5.45 2.70 8.68
CA PHE A 155 5.92 1.71 7.72
C PHE A 155 7.24 1.08 8.19
N PHE A 156 8.19 1.89 8.63
CA PHE A 156 9.47 1.40 9.15
C PHE A 156 9.32 0.70 10.50
N GLU A 157 8.45 1.20 11.38
CA GLU A 157 8.11 0.52 12.64
C GLU A 157 7.52 -0.87 12.39
N SER A 158 6.69 -1.03 11.36
CA SER A 158 6.15 -2.33 10.97
C SER A 158 7.24 -3.28 10.45
N ALA A 159 8.16 -2.80 9.61
CA ALA A 159 9.31 -3.58 9.13
C ALA A 159 10.22 -4.03 10.29
N LEU A 160 10.48 -3.15 11.26
CA LEU A 160 11.28 -3.47 12.44
C LEU A 160 10.59 -4.47 13.36
N ALA A 161 9.27 -4.37 13.50
CA ALA A 161 8.48 -5.34 14.26
C ALA A 161 8.49 -6.72 13.59
N GLU A 162 8.42 -6.80 12.26
CA GLU A 162 8.59 -8.05 11.50
C GLU A 162 9.97 -8.67 11.70
N LEU A 163 11.02 -7.83 11.75
CA LEU A 163 12.39 -8.27 12.06
C LEU A 163 12.61 -8.59 13.55
N GLY A 164 11.72 -8.18 14.45
CA GLY A 164 11.91 -8.30 15.89
C GLY A 164 13.15 -7.54 16.38
N VAL A 165 13.36 -6.31 15.91
CA VAL A 165 14.46 -5.43 16.35
C VAL A 165 13.94 -4.03 16.70
N PRO A 166 14.57 -3.32 17.66
CA PRO A 166 14.24 -1.93 17.95
C PRO A 166 14.86 -0.97 16.91
N ALA A 167 14.30 0.23 16.77
CA ALA A 167 14.73 1.21 15.77
C ALA A 167 16.16 1.76 15.97
N GLN A 168 16.75 1.57 17.16
CA GLN A 168 18.08 2.04 17.52
C GLN A 168 19.21 1.09 17.09
N GLN A 169 18.88 -0.11 16.61
CA GLN A 169 19.82 -1.10 16.05
C GLN A 169 19.85 -1.05 14.53
#